data_AF-A0A939ZHD1-F1
#
_entry.id   AF-A0A939ZHD1-F1
#
_cell.length_a   1.000
_cell.length_b   1.000
_cell.length_c   1.000
_cell.angle_alpha   90.00
_cell.angle_beta   90.00
_cell.angle_gamma   90.00
#
_symmetry.space_group_name_H-M   'P 1'
#
loop_
_entity.id
_entity.type
_entity.pdbx_description
1 polymer ?
#
loop_
_entity_poly.entity_id
_entity_poly.type
_entity_poly.pdbx_seq_one_letter_code
_entity_poly.pdbx_strand_id
1 'polypeptide(L)'
;MQLLSLKCPNCNGSLKMVKEGVFYCQNCDSEFMADYDKDDVEYQKMKTEAELRKQQLNMAESGAAERARKAKDQFKIKLIGIAVGFILLLIIVVPTVIVTLKTQREAQEAYLQQQREREERQEAEAREREERLKQEEEERLAQEAAERQAILESYRLSTDEIVADSFFTENTNKTFLVQLWDNTNLFYDNWKWNEQPEYITSFFLTAKDEDDREQNILISIYKIHWDKEYEDRTEHYVMYDGACFYNISRNEDGTIRSDYAPDSLTFNSEIVANQFLSGYTDYDQLIRQEIYGNADYEYVEFTMPQDID
;
A
#
# COMPACT_ATOMS: atom_id res chain seq x y z
N MET A 1 60.37 -95.97 59.94
CA MET A 1 61.08 -96.25 58.67
C MET A 1 61.86 -97.55 58.85
N GLN A 2 61.54 -98.61 58.11
CA GLN A 2 62.36 -99.84 58.04
C GLN A 2 63.30 -99.70 56.84
N LEU A 3 64.63 -99.71 57.07
CA LEU A 3 65.63 -99.69 56.00
C LEU A 3 65.81 -101.11 55.44
N LEU A 4 65.66 -101.27 54.12
CA LEU A 4 65.87 -102.52 53.39
C LEU A 4 67.26 -103.11 53.70
N SER A 5 67.34 -104.42 53.95
CA SER A 5 68.59 -105.10 54.31
C SER A 5 69.59 -105.10 53.15
N LEU A 6 70.60 -104.23 53.19
CA LEU A 6 71.67 -104.15 52.21
C LEU A 6 72.60 -105.38 52.31
N LYS A 7 72.98 -105.96 51.16
CA LYS A 7 73.87 -107.13 51.03
C LYS A 7 75.20 -106.73 50.39
N CYS A 8 76.29 -107.39 50.80
CA CYS A 8 77.63 -107.11 50.29
C CYS A 8 77.77 -107.58 48.85
N PRO A 9 78.14 -106.71 47.89
CA PRO A 9 78.21 -107.08 46.49
C PRO A 9 79.30 -108.14 46.18
N ASN A 10 80.31 -108.28 47.04
CA ASN A 10 81.44 -109.17 46.78
C ASN A 10 81.21 -110.62 47.25
N CYS A 11 80.49 -110.82 48.37
CA CYS A 11 80.27 -112.15 48.96
C CYS A 11 78.81 -112.44 49.34
N ASN A 12 77.90 -111.50 49.08
CA ASN A 12 76.49 -111.52 49.47
C ASN A 12 76.20 -111.62 50.99
N GLY A 13 77.21 -111.39 51.83
CA GLY A 13 77.06 -111.30 53.28
C GLY A 13 76.27 -110.07 53.73
N SER A 14 75.77 -110.07 54.96
CA SER A 14 75.03 -108.91 55.51
C SER A 14 75.99 -107.74 55.79
N LEU A 15 75.54 -106.52 55.49
CA LEU A 15 76.28 -105.29 55.79
C LEU A 15 75.82 -104.70 57.12
N LYS A 16 76.77 -104.25 57.94
CA LYS A 16 76.48 -103.51 59.17
C LYS A 16 76.99 -102.07 59.02
N MET A 17 76.13 -101.10 59.29
CA MET A 17 76.54 -99.69 59.32
C MET A 17 77.43 -99.46 60.55
N VAL A 18 78.62 -98.91 60.35
CA VAL A 18 79.58 -98.65 61.42
C VAL A 18 79.65 -97.16 61.74
N LYS A 19 79.50 -96.32 60.71
CA LYS A 19 79.29 -94.87 60.79
C LYS A 19 78.27 -94.44 59.74
N GLU A 20 77.66 -93.28 59.91
CA GLU A 20 76.64 -92.76 58.99
C GLU A 20 77.19 -92.73 57.55
N GLY A 21 76.53 -93.43 56.63
CA GLY A 21 76.99 -93.61 55.25
C GLY A 21 78.08 -94.68 55.03
N VAL A 22 78.66 -95.28 56.07
CA VAL A 22 79.73 -96.29 55.95
C VAL A 22 79.26 -97.66 56.45
N PHE A 23 79.33 -98.65 55.56
CA PHE A 23 78.88 -100.03 55.79
C PHE A 23 80.04 -101.00 55.68
N TYR A 24 80.11 -101.95 56.62
CA TYR A 24 81.15 -102.96 56.68
C TYR A 24 80.57 -104.36 56.48
N CYS A 25 81.21 -105.19 55.65
CA CYS A 25 80.81 -106.57 55.46
C CYS A 25 81.50 -107.50 56.45
N GLN A 26 80.71 -108.22 57.24
CA GLN A 26 81.22 -109.12 58.28
C GLN A 26 81.85 -110.42 57.75
N ASN A 27 81.74 -110.71 56.44
CA ASN A 27 82.21 -111.98 55.88
C ASN A 27 83.49 -111.86 55.05
N CYS A 28 83.71 -110.73 54.39
CA CYS A 28 84.87 -110.51 53.53
C CYS A 28 85.65 -109.25 53.89
N ASP A 29 85.37 -108.68 55.07
CA ASP A 29 86.05 -107.54 55.69
C ASP A 29 86.19 -106.29 54.78
N SER A 30 85.30 -106.16 53.80
CA SER A 30 85.27 -105.05 52.86
C SER A 30 84.40 -103.90 53.39
N GLU A 31 84.88 -102.67 53.23
CA GLU A 31 84.20 -101.43 53.63
C GLU A 31 83.62 -100.70 52.41
N PHE A 32 82.39 -100.20 52.54
CA PHE A 32 81.65 -99.49 51.50
C PHE A 32 81.11 -98.18 52.06
N MET A 33 81.23 -97.09 51.30
CA MET A 33 80.66 -95.80 51.67
C MET A 33 79.56 -95.42 50.67
N ALA A 34 78.34 -95.19 51.17
CA ALA A 34 77.20 -94.70 50.41
C ALA A 34 77.11 -93.18 50.58
N ASP A 35 77.33 -92.45 49.49
CA ASP A 35 77.16 -91.00 49.43
C ASP A 35 75.67 -90.71 49.18
N TYR A 36 74.99 -90.09 50.15
CA TYR A 36 73.61 -89.64 49.99
C TYR A 36 73.63 -88.15 49.62
N ASP A 37 73.39 -87.85 48.34
CA ASP A 37 73.32 -86.47 47.86
C ASP A 37 72.08 -85.74 48.42
N LYS A 38 72.26 -84.44 48.71
CA LYS A 38 71.31 -83.54 49.39
C LYS A 38 69.98 -83.30 48.67
N ASP A 39 69.80 -83.82 47.45
CA ASP A 39 68.64 -83.54 46.61
C ASP A 39 67.40 -84.41 46.96
N ASP A 40 67.57 -85.47 47.77
CA ASP A 40 66.44 -86.33 48.20
C ASP A 40 65.59 -85.71 49.34
N VAL A 41 66.02 -84.59 49.93
CA VAL A 41 65.35 -83.95 51.08
C VAL A 41 64.38 -82.82 50.67
N GLU A 42 64.52 -82.23 49.47
CA GLU A 42 63.66 -81.10 49.03
C GLU A 42 62.28 -81.53 48.49
N TYR A 43 62.15 -82.75 47.93
CA TYR A 43 60.88 -83.21 47.35
C TYR A 43 59.76 -83.40 48.40
N GLN A 44 60.11 -83.64 49.67
CA GLN A 44 59.11 -83.85 50.73
C GLN A 44 58.55 -82.54 51.33
N LYS A 45 59.24 -81.39 51.21
CA LYS A 45 58.74 -80.10 51.74
C LYS A 45 57.66 -79.46 50.87
N MET A 46 57.72 -79.61 49.55
CA MET A 46 56.76 -78.98 48.63
C MET A 46 55.35 -79.58 48.67
N LYS A 47 55.19 -80.83 49.16
CA LYS A 47 53.88 -81.50 49.17
C LYS A 47 52.96 -81.01 50.32
N THR A 48 53.52 -80.54 51.42
CA THR A 48 52.78 -80.11 52.62
C THR A 48 52.25 -78.67 52.57
N GLU A 49 52.89 -77.76 51.84
CA GLU A 49 52.41 -76.36 51.73
C GLU A 49 51.26 -76.19 50.72
N ALA A 50 51.19 -77.03 49.69
CA ALA A 50 50.14 -76.98 48.67
C ALA A 50 48.77 -77.43 49.20
N GLU A 51 48.73 -78.37 50.15
CA GLU A 51 47.47 -78.84 50.76
C GLU A 51 46.90 -77.85 51.78
N LEU A 52 47.76 -77.14 52.53
CA LEU A 52 47.31 -76.13 53.50
C LEU A 52 46.66 -74.91 52.82
N ARG A 53 47.15 -74.51 51.64
CA ARG A 53 46.62 -73.37 50.87
C ARG A 53 45.25 -73.66 50.24
N LYS A 54 44.94 -74.93 49.94
CA LYS A 54 43.64 -75.35 49.39
C LYS A 54 42.53 -75.35 50.45
N GLN A 55 42.85 -75.58 51.72
CA GLN A 55 41.86 -75.53 52.80
C GLN A 55 41.45 -74.10 53.19
N GLN A 56 42.37 -73.13 53.12
CA GLN A 56 42.06 -71.74 53.46
C GLN A 56 41.21 -71.01 52.40
N LEU A 57 41.35 -71.35 51.11
CA LEU A 57 40.55 -70.78 50.02
C LEU A 57 39.06 -71.20 50.08
N ASN A 58 38.78 -72.46 50.43
CA ASN A 58 37.40 -72.97 50.50
C ASN A 58 36.59 -72.42 51.69
N MET A 59 37.25 -72.00 52.78
CA MET A 59 36.59 -71.31 53.90
C MET A 59 36.32 -69.82 53.62
N ALA A 60 37.08 -69.17 52.73
CA ALA A 60 36.86 -67.77 52.36
C ALA A 60 35.73 -67.59 51.33
N GLU A 61 35.58 -68.51 50.37
CA GLU A 61 34.52 -68.47 49.36
C GLU A 61 33.12 -68.73 49.94
N SER A 62 33.01 -69.59 50.94
CA SER A 62 31.72 -69.91 51.60
C SER A 62 31.18 -68.74 52.44
N GLY A 63 32.05 -67.94 53.07
CA GLY A 63 31.64 -66.74 53.83
C GLY A 63 31.32 -65.50 52.96
N ALA A 64 31.92 -65.38 51.77
CA ALA A 64 31.69 -64.26 50.86
C ALA A 64 30.37 -64.40 50.07
N ALA A 65 30.00 -65.62 49.69
CA ALA A 65 28.77 -65.91 48.95
C ALA A 65 27.49 -65.61 49.76
N GLU A 66 27.54 -65.77 51.09
CA GLU A 66 26.38 -65.55 51.95
C GLU A 66 26.12 -64.06 52.25
N ARG A 67 27.19 -63.23 52.32
CA ARG A 67 27.08 -61.77 52.47
C ARG A 67 26.61 -61.09 51.18
N ALA A 68 27.00 -61.60 50.01
CA ALA A 68 26.57 -61.07 48.72
C ALA A 68 25.06 -61.26 48.46
N ARG A 69 24.46 -62.36 48.94
CA ARG A 69 23.01 -62.60 48.80
C ARG A 69 22.18 -61.63 49.64
N LYS A 70 22.57 -61.37 50.90
CA LYS A 70 21.87 -60.40 51.78
C LYS A 70 21.99 -58.95 51.29
N ALA A 71 23.12 -58.55 50.70
CA ALA A 71 23.28 -57.22 50.11
C ALA A 71 22.41 -56.99 48.85
N LYS A 72 22.23 -58.04 48.03
CA LYS A 72 21.42 -57.98 46.81
C LYS A 72 19.93 -57.77 47.11
N ASP A 73 19.43 -58.38 48.18
CA ASP A 73 18.02 -58.22 48.58
C ASP A 73 17.74 -56.86 49.23
N GLN A 74 18.67 -56.31 50.03
CA GLN A 74 18.54 -54.94 50.53
C GLN A 74 18.65 -53.88 49.43
N PHE A 75 19.45 -54.11 48.39
CA PHE A 75 19.56 -53.19 47.27
C PHE A 75 18.28 -53.16 46.43
N LYS A 76 17.65 -54.32 46.19
CA LYS A 76 16.36 -54.40 45.49
C LYS A 76 15.25 -53.62 46.21
N ILE A 77 15.15 -53.73 47.53
CA ILE A 77 14.14 -53.01 48.32
C ILE A 77 14.35 -51.49 48.23
N LYS A 78 15.60 -51.01 48.29
CA LYS A 78 15.92 -49.57 48.15
C LYS A 78 15.61 -49.05 46.74
N LEU A 79 15.86 -49.85 45.71
CA LEU A 79 15.63 -49.47 44.31
C LEU A 79 14.13 -49.39 43.99
N ILE A 80 13.33 -50.30 44.55
CA ILE A 80 11.86 -50.24 44.47
C ILE A 80 11.34 -48.96 45.16
N GLY A 81 11.87 -48.60 46.32
CA GLY A 81 11.49 -47.37 47.02
C GLY A 81 11.74 -46.09 46.21
N ILE A 82 12.90 -46.00 45.54
CA ILE A 82 13.23 -44.87 44.65
C ILE A 82 12.30 -44.85 43.44
N ALA A 83 12.05 -46.00 42.82
CA ALA A 83 11.15 -46.09 41.65
C ALA A 83 9.72 -45.66 42.00
N VAL A 84 9.18 -46.09 43.14
CA VAL A 84 7.84 -45.69 43.61
C VAL A 84 7.81 -44.20 43.95
N GLY A 85 8.85 -43.66 44.58
CA GLY A 85 8.95 -42.22 44.86
C GLY A 85 8.98 -41.37 43.58
N PHE A 86 9.68 -41.84 42.54
CA PHE A 86 9.75 -41.15 41.25
C PHE A 86 8.41 -41.18 40.49
N ILE A 87 7.69 -42.31 40.56
CA ILE A 87 6.34 -42.42 39.99
C ILE A 87 5.38 -41.46 40.70
N LEU A 88 5.41 -41.40 42.03
CA LEU A 88 4.59 -40.46 42.80
C LEU A 88 4.93 -39.00 42.48
N LEU A 89 6.22 -38.67 42.29
CA LEU A 89 6.65 -37.33 41.89
C LEU A 89 6.12 -36.96 40.50
N LEU A 90 6.19 -37.88 39.53
CA LEU A 90 5.66 -37.68 38.18
C LEU A 90 4.14 -37.48 38.19
N ILE A 91 3.40 -38.21 39.03
CA ILE A 91 1.96 -38.05 39.20
C ILE A 91 1.59 -36.65 39.70
N ILE A 92 2.46 -35.98 40.47
CA ILE A 92 2.22 -34.62 40.97
C ILE A 92 2.68 -33.57 39.95
N VAL A 93 3.89 -33.73 39.40
CA VAL A 93 4.54 -32.73 38.54
C VAL A 93 3.84 -32.63 37.19
N VAL A 94 3.48 -33.75 36.57
CA VAL A 94 2.89 -33.76 35.22
C VAL A 94 1.56 -32.99 35.18
N PRO A 95 0.59 -33.21 36.10
CA PRO A 95 -0.62 -32.40 36.14
C PRO A 95 -0.37 -30.91 36.40
N THR A 96 0.54 -30.56 37.31
CA THR A 96 0.87 -29.14 37.56
C THR A 96 1.44 -28.46 36.31
N VAL A 97 2.33 -29.13 35.58
CA VAL A 97 2.89 -28.60 34.33
C VAL A 97 1.78 -28.44 33.27
N ILE A 98 0.90 -29.44 33.12
CA ILE A 98 -0.24 -29.36 32.18
C ILE A 98 -1.15 -28.17 32.51
N VAL A 99 -1.50 -27.97 33.79
CA VAL A 99 -2.33 -26.83 34.21
C VAL A 99 -1.64 -25.50 33.91
N THR A 100 -0.35 -25.36 34.26
CA THR A 100 0.40 -24.11 34.00
C THR A 100 0.51 -23.78 32.50
N LEU A 101 0.77 -24.78 31.64
CA LEU A 101 0.81 -24.60 30.20
C LEU A 101 -0.56 -24.19 29.64
N LYS A 102 -1.65 -24.78 30.15
CA LYS A 102 -3.01 -24.42 29.73
C LYS A 102 -3.33 -22.96 30.12
N THR A 103 -3.02 -22.55 31.35
CA THR A 103 -3.23 -21.17 31.80
C THR A 103 -2.37 -20.15 31.04
N GLN A 104 -1.13 -20.49 30.68
CA GLN A 104 -0.30 -19.60 29.85
C GLN A 104 -0.87 -19.45 28.44
N ARG A 105 -1.41 -20.54 27.86
CA ARG A 105 -2.03 -20.51 26.53
C ARG A 105 -3.29 -19.65 26.51
N GLU A 106 -4.16 -19.81 27.51
CA GLU A 106 -5.37 -18.99 27.66
C GLU A 106 -5.03 -17.49 27.86
N ALA A 107 -3.99 -17.17 28.65
CA ALA A 107 -3.52 -15.80 28.83
C ALA A 107 -2.92 -15.19 27.54
N GLN A 108 -2.18 -16.00 26.76
CA GLN A 108 -1.59 -15.57 25.50
C GLN A 108 -2.67 -15.33 24.42
N GLU A 109 -3.68 -16.19 24.36
CA GLU A 109 -4.84 -16.02 23.46
C GLU A 109 -5.64 -14.77 23.81
N ALA A 110 -5.91 -14.51 25.09
CA ALA A 110 -6.58 -13.29 25.55
C ALA A 110 -5.79 -12.02 25.20
N TYR A 111 -4.45 -12.04 25.35
CA TYR A 111 -3.59 -10.91 24.96
C TYR A 111 -3.63 -10.63 23.45
N LEU A 112 -3.52 -11.68 22.62
CA LEU A 112 -3.62 -11.57 21.16
C LEU A 112 -4.99 -11.07 20.69
N GLN A 113 -6.05 -11.48 21.38
CA GLN A 113 -7.41 -11.01 21.10
C GLN A 113 -7.54 -9.51 21.44
N GLN A 114 -7.00 -9.09 22.59
CA GLN A 114 -7.00 -7.67 22.97
C GLN A 114 -6.17 -6.79 22.02
N GLN A 115 -5.06 -7.30 21.47
CA GLN A 115 -4.31 -6.58 20.44
C GLN A 115 -5.12 -6.41 19.15
N ARG A 116 -5.76 -7.47 18.67
CA ARG A 116 -6.63 -7.41 17.47
C ARG A 116 -7.78 -6.42 17.65
N GLU A 117 -8.45 -6.44 18.80
CA GLU A 117 -9.52 -5.47 19.07
C GLU A 117 -9.02 -4.01 19.11
N ARG A 118 -7.78 -3.77 19.55
CA ARG A 118 -7.18 -2.43 19.51
C ARG A 118 -6.82 -1.99 18.11
N GLU A 119 -6.25 -2.90 17.31
CA GLU A 119 -5.93 -2.64 15.89
C GLU A 119 -7.20 -2.37 15.09
N GLU A 120 -8.25 -3.20 15.25
CA GLU A 120 -9.54 -3.00 14.60
C GLU A 120 -10.20 -1.67 15.00
N ARG A 121 -10.12 -1.28 16.28
CA ARG A 121 -10.60 0.04 16.72
C ARG A 121 -9.81 1.19 16.11
N GLN A 122 -8.48 1.08 16.07
CA GLN A 122 -7.62 2.12 15.48
C GLN A 122 -7.87 2.24 13.98
N GLU A 123 -8.04 1.13 13.27
CA GLU A 123 -8.38 1.16 11.84
C GLU A 123 -9.79 1.71 11.58
N ALA A 124 -10.75 1.41 12.45
CA ALA A 124 -12.11 1.97 12.34
C ALA A 124 -12.09 3.49 12.58
N GLU A 125 -11.39 3.96 13.61
CA GLU A 125 -11.21 5.39 13.90
C GLU A 125 -10.45 6.11 12.77
N ALA A 126 -9.46 5.46 12.16
CA ALA A 126 -8.71 6.01 11.03
C ALA A 126 -9.59 6.13 9.78
N ARG A 127 -10.41 5.12 9.47
CA ARG A 127 -11.38 5.14 8.37
C ARG A 127 -12.44 6.22 8.58
N GLU A 128 -13.01 6.32 9.78
CA GLU A 128 -13.99 7.36 10.11
C GLU A 128 -13.38 8.76 9.97
N ARG A 129 -12.13 8.96 10.42
CA ARG A 129 -11.44 10.24 10.22
C ARG A 129 -11.20 10.54 8.75
N GLU A 130 -10.80 9.56 7.95
CA GLU A 130 -10.61 9.75 6.50
C GLU A 130 -11.91 10.11 5.80
N GLU A 131 -13.01 9.44 6.12
CA GLU A 131 -14.34 9.74 5.57
C GLU A 131 -14.81 11.15 5.94
N ARG A 132 -14.63 11.58 7.20
CA ARG A 132 -14.94 12.96 7.59
C ARG A 132 -14.11 13.99 6.84
N LEU A 133 -12.81 13.74 6.64
CA LEU A 133 -11.95 14.65 5.90
C LEU A 133 -12.37 14.76 4.43
N LYS A 134 -12.75 13.65 3.79
CA LYS A 134 -13.29 13.67 2.42
C LYS A 134 -14.60 14.46 2.36
N GLN A 135 -15.49 14.25 3.32
CA GLN A 135 -16.75 14.97 3.36
C GLN A 135 -16.54 16.49 3.59
N GLU A 136 -15.65 16.88 4.51
CA GLU A 136 -15.28 18.28 4.73
C GLU A 136 -14.64 18.92 3.48
N GLU A 137 -13.83 18.17 2.73
CA GLU A 137 -13.23 18.64 1.47
C GLU A 137 -14.28 18.80 0.36
N GLU A 138 -15.20 17.84 0.21
CA GLU A 138 -16.32 17.94 -0.73
C GLU A 138 -17.24 19.12 -0.40
N GLU A 139 -17.57 19.33 0.88
CA GLU A 139 -18.37 20.47 1.33
C GLU A 139 -17.65 21.81 1.05
N ARG A 140 -16.33 21.89 1.30
CA ARG A 140 -15.54 23.08 1.00
C ARG A 140 -15.51 23.38 -0.51
N LEU A 141 -15.30 22.36 -1.34
CA LEU A 141 -15.30 22.52 -2.81
C LEU A 141 -16.69 22.92 -3.32
N ALA A 142 -17.76 22.35 -2.77
CA ALA A 142 -19.12 22.74 -3.11
C ALA A 142 -19.42 24.19 -2.72
N GLN A 143 -18.94 24.64 -1.56
CA GLN A 143 -19.08 26.02 -1.11
C GLN A 143 -18.31 27.00 -2.01
N GLU A 144 -17.07 26.67 -2.37
CA GLU A 144 -16.25 27.48 -3.29
C GLU A 144 -16.89 27.56 -4.68
N ALA A 145 -17.43 26.44 -5.19
CA ALA A 145 -18.17 26.42 -6.45
C ALA A 145 -19.44 27.29 -6.39
N ALA A 146 -20.21 27.21 -5.29
CA ALA A 146 -21.40 28.03 -5.09
C ALA A 146 -21.08 29.52 -4.97
N GLU A 147 -19.99 29.88 -4.27
CA GLU A 147 -19.52 31.27 -4.17
C GLU A 147 -19.08 31.80 -5.53
N ARG A 148 -18.30 31.00 -6.29
CA ARG A 148 -17.92 31.34 -7.66
C ARG A 148 -19.14 31.53 -8.56
N GLN A 149 -20.14 30.66 -8.46
CA GLN A 149 -21.39 30.77 -9.22
C GLN A 149 -22.17 32.03 -8.85
N ALA A 150 -22.30 32.35 -7.56
CA ALA A 150 -22.97 33.57 -7.10
C ALA A 150 -22.25 34.84 -7.58
N ILE A 151 -20.92 34.82 -7.61
CA ILE A 151 -20.10 35.90 -8.17
C ILE A 151 -20.39 36.05 -9.67
N LEU A 152 -20.40 34.96 -10.44
CA LEU A 152 -20.74 35.00 -11.87
C LEU A 152 -22.16 35.54 -12.11
N GLU A 153 -23.14 35.08 -11.34
CA GLU A 153 -24.53 35.57 -11.42
C GLU A 153 -24.64 37.05 -11.08
N SER A 154 -23.81 37.57 -10.17
CA SER A 154 -23.77 39.00 -9.85
C SER A 154 -23.20 39.87 -10.99
N TYR A 155 -22.41 39.27 -11.88
CA TYR A 155 -21.87 39.93 -13.07
C TYR A 155 -22.76 39.79 -14.31
N ARG A 156 -23.81 38.96 -14.24
CA ARG A 156 -24.80 38.83 -15.30
C ARG A 156 -25.60 40.12 -15.41
N LEU A 157 -25.70 40.64 -16.62
CA LEU A 157 -26.48 41.83 -16.91
C LEU A 157 -27.93 41.43 -17.22
N SER A 158 -28.88 42.17 -16.66
CA SER A 158 -30.25 42.16 -17.15
C SER A 158 -30.43 43.15 -18.30
N THR A 159 -31.46 42.95 -19.12
CA THR A 159 -31.81 43.86 -20.21
C THR A 159 -32.09 45.28 -19.72
N ASP A 160 -32.74 45.41 -18.56
CA ASP A 160 -33.08 46.70 -17.97
C ASP A 160 -31.83 47.49 -17.57
N GLU A 161 -30.78 46.81 -17.14
CA GLU A 161 -29.50 47.43 -16.78
C GLU A 161 -28.70 47.86 -18.01
N ILE A 162 -28.79 47.11 -19.11
CA ILE A 162 -28.20 47.50 -20.40
C ILE A 162 -28.91 48.73 -20.96
N VAL A 163 -30.24 48.76 -20.88
CA VAL A 163 -31.07 49.86 -21.40
C VAL A 163 -30.95 51.13 -20.53
N ALA A 164 -30.83 50.98 -19.21
CA ALA A 164 -30.72 52.11 -18.29
C ALA A 164 -29.36 52.81 -18.31
N ASP A 165 -28.32 52.14 -18.84
CA ASP A 165 -27.02 52.77 -19.00
C ASP A 165 -27.02 53.73 -20.21
N SER A 166 -27.19 55.02 -19.92
CA SER A 166 -27.15 56.11 -20.91
C SER A 166 -25.93 56.05 -21.84
N PHE A 167 -24.84 55.43 -21.37
CA PHE A 167 -23.62 55.23 -22.14
C PHE A 167 -23.83 54.36 -23.38
N PHE A 168 -24.66 53.31 -23.31
CA PHE A 168 -24.92 52.42 -24.44
C PHE A 168 -25.72 53.12 -25.53
N THR A 169 -26.77 53.85 -25.16
CA THR A 169 -27.57 54.68 -26.06
C THR A 169 -26.74 55.69 -26.85
N GLU A 170 -25.78 56.36 -26.22
CA GLU A 170 -24.98 57.40 -26.87
C GLU A 170 -23.80 56.86 -27.70
N ASN A 171 -23.16 55.77 -27.28
CA ASN A 171 -21.90 55.31 -27.89
C ASN A 171 -22.08 54.22 -28.95
N THR A 172 -23.08 53.33 -28.82
CA THR A 172 -23.32 52.29 -29.83
C THR A 172 -23.66 52.89 -31.19
N ASN A 173 -24.52 53.92 -31.20
CA ASN A 173 -24.83 54.69 -32.40
C ASN A 173 -23.58 55.37 -32.99
N LYS A 174 -22.78 56.07 -32.18
CA LYS A 174 -21.61 56.82 -32.68
C LYS A 174 -20.51 55.92 -33.22
N THR A 175 -20.20 54.82 -32.55
CA THR A 175 -19.09 53.93 -32.95
C THR A 175 -19.46 53.10 -34.18
N PHE A 176 -20.71 52.66 -34.30
CA PHE A 176 -21.21 51.95 -35.49
C PHE A 176 -21.17 52.86 -36.75
N LEU A 177 -21.59 54.12 -36.61
CA LEU A 177 -21.49 55.11 -37.68
C LEU A 177 -20.06 55.27 -38.20
N VAL A 178 -19.06 55.27 -37.30
CA VAL A 178 -17.64 55.41 -37.69
C VAL A 178 -17.15 54.18 -38.48
N GLN A 179 -17.48 52.97 -38.02
CA GLN A 179 -17.00 51.74 -38.65
C GLN A 179 -17.59 51.49 -40.04
N LEU A 180 -18.88 51.79 -40.22
CA LEU A 180 -19.50 51.67 -41.54
C LEU A 180 -18.97 52.74 -42.50
N TRP A 181 -18.73 53.96 -42.02
CA TRP A 181 -18.18 55.03 -42.85
C TRP A 181 -16.80 54.65 -43.39
N ASP A 182 -15.95 54.01 -42.57
CA ASP A 182 -14.65 53.50 -43.02
C ASP A 182 -14.78 52.40 -44.08
N ASN A 183 -15.80 51.53 -43.99
CA ASN A 183 -16.09 50.50 -45.00
C ASN A 183 -16.70 51.07 -46.30
N THR A 184 -17.43 52.19 -46.23
CA THR A 184 -18.06 52.82 -47.41
C THR A 184 -17.10 53.56 -48.34
N ASN A 185 -15.93 53.98 -47.83
CA ASN A 185 -14.92 54.68 -48.63
C ASN A 185 -14.14 53.77 -49.59
N LEU A 186 -14.40 52.46 -49.56
CA LEU A 186 -13.55 51.51 -50.27
C LEU A 186 -13.93 51.35 -51.75
N PHE A 187 -15.18 51.18 -52.18
CA PHE A 187 -15.47 50.93 -53.60
C PHE A 187 -16.91 51.32 -53.97
N TYR A 188 -17.15 51.57 -55.26
CA TYR A 188 -18.45 51.80 -55.96
C TYR A 188 -18.83 53.26 -56.24
N ASP A 189 -18.30 53.79 -57.36
CA ASP A 189 -18.38 55.18 -57.85
C ASP A 189 -19.75 55.88 -57.86
N ASN A 190 -20.88 55.19 -57.65
CA ASN A 190 -22.23 55.77 -57.72
C ASN A 190 -23.17 55.36 -56.57
N TRP A 191 -22.66 54.74 -55.51
CA TRP A 191 -23.46 54.42 -54.32
C TRP A 191 -23.23 55.45 -53.22
N LYS A 192 -24.30 55.88 -52.58
CA LYS A 192 -24.25 56.83 -51.46
C LYS A 192 -25.16 56.38 -50.34
N TRP A 193 -24.71 56.62 -49.11
CA TRP A 193 -25.62 56.65 -47.97
C TRP A 193 -26.46 57.90 -48.02
N ASN A 194 -27.77 57.70 -48.02
CA ASN A 194 -28.71 58.81 -48.10
C ASN A 194 -29.14 59.30 -46.72
N GLU A 195 -29.15 58.40 -45.73
CA GLU A 195 -29.69 58.67 -44.40
C GLU A 195 -28.80 58.07 -43.30
N GLN A 196 -28.96 58.58 -42.07
CA GLN A 196 -28.35 57.95 -40.90
C GLN A 196 -28.99 56.56 -40.71
N PRO A 197 -28.20 55.49 -40.43
CA PRO A 197 -28.72 54.20 -40.04
C PRO A 197 -29.82 54.32 -38.96
N GLU A 198 -30.94 53.65 -39.21
CA GLU A 198 -32.09 53.59 -38.32
C GLU A 198 -31.92 52.39 -37.39
N TYR A 199 -31.81 52.63 -36.08
CA TYR A 199 -31.81 51.55 -35.09
C TYR A 199 -33.16 50.81 -35.09
N ILE A 200 -33.13 49.48 -35.09
CA ILE A 200 -34.34 48.64 -35.10
C ILE A 200 -34.54 47.96 -33.75
N THR A 201 -33.57 47.14 -33.33
CA THR A 201 -33.67 46.29 -32.14
C THR A 201 -32.29 45.86 -31.68
N SER A 202 -32.20 45.31 -30.47
CA SER A 202 -30.99 44.69 -29.95
C SER A 202 -31.29 43.31 -29.37
N PHE A 203 -30.32 42.42 -29.48
CA PHE A 203 -30.33 41.10 -28.87
C PHE A 203 -29.17 40.98 -27.92
N PHE A 204 -29.45 40.54 -26.69
CA PHE A 204 -28.42 40.09 -25.77
C PHE A 204 -28.35 38.57 -25.83
N LEU A 205 -27.21 38.05 -26.27
CA LEU A 205 -26.94 36.63 -26.43
C LEU A 205 -26.00 36.19 -25.31
N THR A 206 -26.36 35.11 -24.63
CA THR A 206 -25.54 34.48 -23.60
C THR A 206 -25.32 33.02 -23.97
N ALA A 207 -24.06 32.61 -24.07
CA ALA A 207 -23.67 31.21 -24.18
C ALA A 207 -22.68 30.85 -23.08
N LYS A 208 -22.44 29.55 -22.91
CA LYS A 208 -21.34 29.04 -22.09
C LYS A 208 -20.27 28.42 -22.99
N ASP A 209 -19.01 28.70 -22.72
CA ASP A 209 -17.90 28.08 -23.43
C ASP A 209 -17.58 26.67 -22.89
N GLU A 210 -16.58 26.00 -23.47
CA GLU A 210 -16.13 24.65 -23.07
C GLU A 210 -15.66 24.58 -21.60
N ASP A 211 -15.30 25.72 -20.99
CA ASP A 211 -14.88 25.86 -19.59
C ASP A 211 -16.03 26.33 -18.66
N ASP A 212 -17.28 26.27 -19.14
CA ASP A 212 -18.50 26.74 -18.46
C ASP A 212 -18.48 28.26 -18.14
N ARG A 213 -17.68 29.05 -18.87
CA ARG A 213 -17.64 30.52 -18.72
C ARG A 213 -18.71 31.15 -19.59
N GLU A 214 -19.46 32.09 -19.02
CA GLU A 214 -20.45 32.86 -19.77
C GLU A 214 -19.76 33.78 -20.79
N GLN A 215 -20.19 33.67 -22.04
CA GLN A 215 -19.87 34.60 -23.12
C GLN A 215 -21.11 35.38 -23.46
N ASN A 216 -21.02 36.70 -23.32
CA ASN A 216 -22.11 37.62 -23.58
C ASN A 216 -21.79 38.46 -24.80
N ILE A 217 -22.75 38.52 -25.72
CA ILE A 217 -22.68 39.29 -26.95
C ILE A 217 -23.90 40.19 -27.00
N LEU A 218 -23.69 41.48 -27.19
CA LEU A 218 -24.77 42.39 -27.56
C LEU A 218 -24.71 42.60 -29.07
N ILE A 219 -25.84 42.36 -29.72
CA ILE A 219 -26.02 42.59 -31.13
C ILE A 219 -27.04 43.70 -31.28
N SER A 220 -26.67 44.81 -31.92
CA SER A 220 -27.62 45.89 -32.25
C SER A 220 -27.86 45.91 -33.74
N ILE A 221 -29.13 45.83 -34.15
CA ILE A 221 -29.55 45.74 -35.55
C ILE A 221 -29.98 47.11 -36.06
N TYR A 222 -29.50 47.43 -37.25
CA TYR A 222 -29.75 48.69 -37.93
C TYR A 222 -30.29 48.46 -39.33
N LYS A 223 -31.09 49.42 -39.78
CA LYS A 223 -31.59 49.54 -41.14
C LYS A 223 -30.86 50.68 -41.84
N ILE A 224 -30.26 50.36 -42.97
CA ILE A 224 -29.34 51.22 -43.71
C ILE A 224 -29.94 51.53 -45.08
N HIS A 225 -30.00 52.82 -45.42
CA HIS A 225 -30.56 53.31 -46.66
C HIS A 225 -29.46 53.67 -47.65
N TRP A 226 -29.46 52.96 -48.78
CA TRP A 226 -28.51 53.13 -49.87
C TRP A 226 -29.19 53.73 -51.09
N ASP A 227 -28.57 54.76 -51.66
CA ASP A 227 -28.94 55.33 -52.94
C ASP A 227 -27.93 54.93 -54.00
N LYS A 228 -28.42 54.47 -55.14
CA LYS A 228 -27.61 54.28 -56.34
C LYS A 228 -27.97 55.34 -57.36
N GLU A 229 -27.01 56.20 -57.66
CA GLU A 229 -27.16 57.24 -58.67
C GLU A 229 -26.88 56.67 -60.07
N TYR A 230 -27.79 56.93 -61.00
CA TYR A 230 -27.61 56.71 -62.43
C TYR A 230 -27.70 58.06 -63.15
N GLU A 231 -27.43 58.08 -64.46
CA GLU A 231 -27.45 59.34 -65.25
C GLU A 231 -28.82 60.04 -65.23
N ASP A 232 -29.93 59.29 -65.15
CA ASP A 232 -31.29 59.80 -65.29
C ASP A 232 -32.21 59.53 -64.09
N ARG A 233 -31.74 58.77 -63.09
CA ARG A 233 -32.54 58.39 -61.91
C ARG A 233 -31.69 58.02 -60.71
N THR A 234 -32.30 58.06 -59.53
CA THR A 234 -31.77 57.48 -58.30
C THR A 234 -32.65 56.31 -57.90
N GLU A 235 -32.04 55.18 -57.54
CA GLU A 235 -32.74 54.03 -56.99
C GLU A 235 -32.40 53.88 -55.50
N HIS A 236 -33.42 53.59 -54.68
CA HIS A 236 -33.29 53.46 -53.24
C HIS A 236 -33.32 51.98 -52.84
N TYR A 237 -32.39 51.59 -51.97
CA TYR A 237 -32.20 50.24 -51.47
C TYR A 237 -32.12 50.27 -49.95
N VAL A 238 -32.69 49.23 -49.31
CA VAL A 238 -32.65 49.06 -47.86
C VAL A 238 -31.86 47.80 -47.55
N MET A 239 -30.90 47.92 -46.66
CA MET A 239 -30.08 46.83 -46.14
C MET A 239 -30.22 46.78 -44.62
N TYR A 240 -30.05 45.60 -44.03
CA TYR A 240 -30.00 45.39 -42.60
C TYR A 240 -28.63 44.84 -42.24
N ASP A 241 -28.04 45.36 -41.17
CA ASP A 241 -26.77 44.90 -40.63
C ASP A 241 -26.76 45.10 -39.11
N GLY A 242 -25.74 44.61 -38.43
CA GLY A 242 -25.62 44.81 -36.99
C GLY A 242 -24.22 45.12 -36.49
N ALA A 243 -24.16 45.64 -35.27
CA ALA A 243 -22.94 45.84 -34.50
C ALA A 243 -22.86 44.77 -33.40
N CYS A 244 -21.76 44.02 -33.38
CA CYS A 244 -21.47 43.03 -32.33
C CYS A 244 -20.52 43.61 -31.30
N PHE A 245 -20.92 43.54 -30.04
CA PHE A 245 -20.07 43.89 -28.91
C PHE A 245 -19.84 42.62 -28.08
N TYR A 246 -18.59 42.23 -27.93
CA TYR A 246 -18.21 41.01 -27.23
C TYR A 246 -17.80 41.32 -25.78
N ASN A 247 -17.77 40.26 -24.97
CA ASN A 247 -17.30 40.31 -23.57
C ASN A 247 -18.05 41.32 -22.71
N ILE A 248 -19.34 41.52 -22.98
CA ILE A 248 -20.15 42.44 -22.19
C ILE A 248 -20.40 41.83 -20.81
N SER A 249 -19.98 42.54 -19.77
CA SER A 249 -20.09 42.09 -18.39
C SER A 249 -20.29 43.27 -17.46
N ARG A 250 -20.70 43.03 -16.22
CA ARG A 250 -20.71 44.06 -15.19
C ARG A 250 -19.37 44.07 -14.44
N ASN A 251 -18.83 45.25 -14.14
CA ASN A 251 -17.70 45.45 -13.25
C ASN A 251 -18.12 45.37 -11.78
N GLU A 252 -17.16 45.21 -10.86
CA GLU A 252 -17.40 45.21 -9.40
C GLU A 252 -18.09 46.49 -8.89
N ASP A 253 -17.90 47.62 -9.57
CA ASP A 253 -18.51 48.90 -9.23
C ASP A 253 -19.93 49.10 -9.83
N GLY A 254 -20.47 48.08 -10.50
CA GLY A 254 -21.78 48.11 -11.14
C GLY A 254 -21.82 48.70 -12.55
N THR A 255 -20.71 49.25 -13.05
CA THR A 255 -20.61 49.75 -14.43
C THR A 255 -20.54 48.62 -15.43
N ILE A 256 -20.94 48.86 -16.68
CA ILE A 256 -20.81 47.87 -17.74
C ILE A 256 -19.37 47.91 -18.29
N ARG A 257 -18.78 46.73 -18.47
CA ARG A 257 -17.55 46.48 -19.18
C ARG A 257 -17.89 45.96 -20.57
N SER A 258 -17.44 46.69 -21.58
CA SER A 258 -17.36 46.25 -22.97
C SER A 258 -15.94 46.57 -23.48
N ASP A 259 -15.49 45.89 -24.52
CA ASP A 259 -14.28 46.30 -25.24
C ASP A 259 -14.49 47.61 -26.03
N TYR A 260 -15.76 48.04 -26.18
CA TYR A 260 -16.18 49.26 -26.88
C TYR A 260 -15.68 49.35 -28.33
N ALA A 261 -15.31 48.20 -28.90
CA ALA A 261 -14.82 48.07 -30.25
C ALA A 261 -15.77 47.13 -30.99
N PRO A 262 -16.89 47.63 -31.54
CA PRO A 262 -17.83 46.79 -32.23
C PRO A 262 -17.15 46.08 -33.39
N ASP A 263 -17.47 44.82 -33.57
CA ASP A 263 -17.23 44.12 -34.83
C ASP A 263 -18.48 44.22 -35.70
N SER A 264 -18.31 44.09 -37.01
CA SER A 264 -19.46 43.93 -37.91
C SER A 264 -20.15 42.62 -37.54
N LEU A 265 -21.48 42.66 -37.37
CA LEU A 265 -22.27 41.44 -37.17
C LEU A 265 -22.12 40.51 -38.37
N THR A 266 -22.02 41.09 -39.57
CA THR A 266 -22.14 40.29 -40.78
C THR A 266 -20.89 40.45 -41.64
N PHE A 267 -20.31 39.30 -42.00
CA PHE A 267 -19.48 39.14 -43.20
C PHE A 267 -20.33 38.75 -44.42
N ASN A 268 -21.67 38.84 -44.29
CA ASN A 268 -22.59 38.53 -45.38
C ASN A 268 -22.57 39.63 -46.45
N SER A 269 -22.67 39.23 -47.70
CA SER A 269 -22.74 40.15 -48.84
C SER A 269 -23.80 39.67 -49.82
N GLU A 270 -24.75 40.55 -50.13
CA GLU A 270 -25.81 40.27 -51.09
C GLU A 270 -25.61 41.04 -52.40
N ILE A 271 -26.04 40.44 -53.51
CA ILE A 271 -25.98 41.07 -54.82
C ILE A 271 -27.19 41.99 -54.98
N VAL A 272 -26.95 43.30 -54.94
CA VAL A 272 -27.96 44.34 -55.15
C VAL A 272 -27.55 45.19 -56.35
N ALA A 273 -28.44 45.29 -57.34
CA ALA A 273 -28.19 46.06 -58.57
C ALA A 273 -26.83 45.77 -59.24
N ASN A 274 -26.47 44.48 -59.32
CA ASN A 274 -25.21 43.94 -59.85
C ASN A 274 -23.93 44.36 -59.09
N GLN A 275 -24.05 44.75 -57.82
CA GLN A 275 -22.92 45.00 -56.92
C GLN A 275 -23.08 44.20 -55.63
N PHE A 276 -21.97 43.89 -54.97
CA PHE A 276 -22.00 43.29 -53.63
C PHE A 276 -22.13 44.40 -52.61
N LEU A 277 -23.16 44.31 -51.76
CA LEU A 277 -23.32 45.16 -50.58
C LEU A 277 -23.26 44.30 -49.32
N SER A 278 -22.59 44.81 -48.29
CA SER A 278 -22.54 44.18 -46.97
C SER A 278 -23.92 44.23 -46.31
N GLY A 279 -24.29 43.13 -45.62
CA GLY A 279 -25.55 43.00 -44.91
C GLY A 279 -26.61 42.18 -45.65
N TYR A 280 -27.87 42.39 -45.28
CA TYR A 280 -29.04 41.61 -45.70
C TYR A 280 -30.11 42.49 -46.34
N THR A 281 -30.74 42.05 -47.43
CA THR A 281 -31.93 42.72 -47.98
C THR A 281 -33.22 42.35 -47.25
N ASP A 282 -33.22 41.25 -46.49
CA ASP A 282 -34.36 40.76 -45.71
C ASP A 282 -33.99 40.68 -44.21
N TYR A 283 -34.72 41.44 -43.39
CA TYR A 283 -34.57 41.46 -41.94
C TYR A 283 -34.81 40.09 -41.31
N ASP A 284 -35.85 39.36 -41.75
CA ASP A 284 -36.17 38.05 -41.19
C ASP A 284 -35.10 37.00 -41.52
N GLN A 285 -34.39 37.19 -42.64
CA GLN A 285 -33.24 36.37 -42.99
C GLN A 285 -32.06 36.64 -42.07
N LEU A 286 -31.74 37.92 -41.81
CA LEU A 286 -30.71 38.31 -40.85
C LEU A 286 -30.96 37.67 -39.49
N ILE A 287 -32.15 37.88 -38.92
CA ILE A 287 -32.48 37.38 -37.58
C ILE A 287 -32.39 35.85 -37.54
N ARG A 288 -32.89 35.17 -38.56
CA ARG A 288 -32.86 33.71 -38.61
C ARG A 288 -31.44 33.14 -38.68
N GLN A 289 -30.53 33.79 -39.40
CA GLN A 289 -29.17 33.30 -39.58
C GLN A 289 -28.27 33.69 -38.41
N GLU A 290 -28.29 34.96 -38.02
CA GLU A 290 -27.33 35.53 -37.07
C GLU A 290 -27.79 35.40 -35.61
N ILE A 291 -29.10 35.35 -35.36
CA ILE A 291 -29.63 35.21 -33.99
C ILE A 291 -30.07 33.77 -33.77
N TYR A 292 -31.04 33.30 -34.55
CA TYR A 292 -31.65 31.98 -34.32
C TYR A 292 -30.82 30.81 -34.85
N GLY A 293 -29.86 31.08 -35.75
CA GLY A 293 -28.92 30.08 -36.26
C GLY A 293 -27.88 29.63 -35.22
N ASN A 294 -27.69 30.45 -34.17
CA ASN A 294 -26.75 30.22 -33.09
C ASN A 294 -27.43 29.44 -31.93
N ALA A 295 -27.72 28.16 -32.18
CA ALA A 295 -28.51 27.31 -31.27
C ALA A 295 -27.91 27.12 -29.86
N ASP A 296 -26.62 27.44 -29.68
CA ASP A 296 -25.91 27.33 -28.40
C ASP A 296 -26.10 28.57 -27.50
N TYR A 297 -26.79 29.60 -27.99
CA TYR A 297 -27.02 30.84 -27.25
C TYR A 297 -28.47 30.94 -26.75
N GLU A 298 -28.63 31.32 -25.49
CA GLU A 298 -29.86 31.94 -25.01
C GLU A 298 -29.89 33.39 -25.49
N TYR A 299 -31.05 33.89 -25.91
CA TYR A 299 -31.19 35.27 -26.37
C TYR A 299 -32.39 35.98 -25.76
N VAL A 300 -32.24 37.28 -25.57
CA VAL A 300 -33.33 38.19 -25.21
C VAL A 300 -33.33 39.36 -26.18
N GLU A 301 -34.47 39.59 -26.83
CA GLU A 301 -34.70 40.76 -27.68
C GLU A 301 -35.20 41.94 -26.84
N PHE A 302 -34.68 43.14 -27.12
CA PHE A 302 -35.18 44.37 -26.53
C PHE A 302 -35.02 45.55 -27.50
N THR A 303 -35.88 46.54 -27.31
CA THR A 303 -35.84 47.80 -28.07
C THR A 303 -35.45 48.93 -27.13
N MET A 304 -34.67 49.89 -27.63
CA MET A 304 -34.34 51.07 -26.85
C MET A 304 -35.58 51.96 -26.65
N PRO A 305 -35.76 52.59 -25.48
CA PRO A 305 -36.87 53.48 -25.22
C PRO A 305 -36.87 54.63 -26.23
N GLN A 306 -38.01 54.92 -26.84
CA GLN A 306 -38.13 55.97 -27.86
C GLN A 306 -37.95 57.41 -27.32
N ASP A 307 -37.84 57.58 -26.00
CA ASP A 307 -37.97 58.88 -25.32
C ASP A 307 -36.69 59.32 -24.55
N ILE A 308 -35.50 58.83 -24.93
CA ILE A 308 -34.24 59.34 -24.35
C ILE A 308 -33.71 60.46 -25.27
N ASP A 309 -34.29 61.65 -25.12
CA ASP A 309 -33.76 62.94 -25.62
C ASP A 309 -32.52 63.40 -24.82
#